data_AF-A0A3N5UQU1-F1
#
_entry.id   AF-A0A3N5UQU1-F1
#
_cell.length_a   1.000
_cell.length_b   1.000
_cell.length_c   1.000
_cell.angle_alpha   90.00
_cell.angle_beta   90.00
_cell.angle_gamma   90.00
#
_symmetry.space_group_name_H-M   'P 1'
#
loop_
_entity.id
_entity.type
_entity.pdbx_description
1 polymer ?
#
loop_
_entity_poly.entity_id
_entity_poly.type
_entity_poly.pdbx_seq_one_letter_code
_entity_poly.pdbx_strand_id
1 'polypeptide(L)'
;MKSDRFERWLQNIYNTQDEELSCSECFDLVSHFVEVELSGTDPAVKMPKVKQHLGQCHACHAEYETLRDLQRLENEGRLPSLDDLQNLIH
;
A
#
# COMPACT_ATOMS: atom_id res chain seq x y z
N MET A 1 -28.55 -16.45 4.84
CA MET A 1 -28.62 -15.25 3.97
C MET A 1 -28.98 -13.94 4.66
N LYS A 2 -29.43 -13.89 5.93
CA LYS A 2 -29.53 -12.61 6.69
C LYS A 2 -28.35 -12.34 7.64
N SER A 3 -27.54 -13.36 7.99
CA SER A 3 -26.44 -13.21 8.95
C SER A 3 -25.15 -12.69 8.31
N ASP A 4 -24.84 -13.03 7.06
CA ASP A 4 -23.59 -12.62 6.39
C ASP A 4 -23.39 -11.09 6.34
N ARG A 5 -24.47 -10.32 6.13
CA ARG A 5 -24.41 -8.85 6.13
C ARG A 5 -24.16 -8.29 7.53
N PHE A 6 -24.70 -8.95 8.54
CA PHE A 6 -24.57 -8.55 9.94
C PHE A 6 -23.18 -8.89 10.48
N GLU A 7 -22.67 -10.08 10.16
CA GLU A 7 -21.31 -10.51 10.50
C GLU A 7 -20.26 -9.60 9.87
N ARG A 8 -20.42 -9.24 8.58
CA ARG A 8 -19.52 -8.33 7.90
C ARG A 8 -19.57 -6.91 8.47
N TRP A 9 -20.73 -6.48 8.95
CA TRP A 9 -20.90 -5.18 9.60
C TRP A 9 -20.28 -5.16 11.00
N LEU A 10 -20.47 -6.21 11.79
CA LEU A 10 -19.80 -6.39 13.08
C LEU A 10 -18.28 -6.45 12.91
N GLN A 11 -17.78 -7.17 11.90
CA GLN A 11 -16.35 -7.25 11.63
C GLN A 11 -15.75 -5.86 11.35
N ASN A 12 -16.46 -5.00 10.63
CA ASN A 12 -16.01 -3.62 10.38
C ASN A 12 -15.94 -2.78 11.67
N ILE A 13 -16.87 -2.97 12.61
CA ILE A 13 -16.87 -2.28 13.91
C ILE A 13 -15.76 -2.84 14.81
N TYR A 14 -15.50 -4.14 14.80
CA TYR A 14 -14.38 -4.71 15.57
C TYR A 14 -13.01 -4.32 14.99
N ASN A 15 -12.96 -3.96 13.71
CA ASN A 15 -11.74 -3.52 13.05
C ASN A 15 -11.45 -2.01 13.26
N THR A 16 -12.38 -1.23 13.84
CA THR A 16 -12.05 0.13 14.28
C THR A 16 -11.20 0.06 15.55
N GLN A 17 -10.01 0.66 15.51
CA GLN A 17 -9.09 0.75 16.64
C GLN A 17 -9.02 2.21 17.13
N ASP A 18 -8.73 2.42 18.41
CA ASP A 18 -8.59 3.77 19.00
C ASP A 18 -7.47 4.61 18.34
N GLU A 19 -6.47 3.95 17.73
CA GLU A 19 -5.41 4.59 16.94
C GLU A 19 -5.34 3.97 15.55
N GLU A 20 -6.12 4.53 14.63
CA GLU A 20 -5.96 4.28 13.20
C GLU A 20 -4.83 5.15 12.65
N LEU A 21 -3.90 4.51 11.94
CA LEU A 21 -2.85 5.20 11.20
C LEU A 21 -3.54 6.12 10.18
N SER A 22 -3.24 7.42 10.23
CA SER A 22 -3.83 8.40 9.31
C SER A 22 -3.24 8.26 7.90
N CYS A 23 -3.93 8.78 6.87
CA CYS A 23 -3.39 8.77 5.51
C CYS A 23 -2.01 9.48 5.44
N SER A 24 -1.82 10.57 6.19
CA SER A 24 -0.54 11.29 6.26
C SER A 24 0.58 10.42 6.83
N GLU A 25 0.34 9.77 7.97
CA GLU A 25 1.33 8.86 8.55
C GLU A 25 1.60 7.67 7.62
N CYS A 26 0.58 7.23 6.86
CA CYS A 26 0.76 6.15 5.89
C CYS A 26 1.67 6.59 4.75
N PHE A 27 1.51 7.81 4.24
CA PHE A 27 2.37 8.34 3.19
C PHE A 27 3.83 8.49 3.63
N ASP A 28 4.07 8.83 4.90
CA ASP A 28 5.44 8.89 5.44
C ASP A 28 6.09 7.49 5.54
N LEU A 29 5.29 6.43 5.68
CA LEU A 29 5.77 5.07 5.94
C LEU A 29 5.69 4.13 4.73
N VAL A 30 4.92 4.46 3.70
CA VAL A 30 4.61 3.54 2.59
C VAL A 30 5.85 3.18 1.76
N SER A 31 6.79 4.11 1.57
CA SER A 31 8.07 3.80 0.90
C SER A 31 8.87 2.75 1.66
N HIS A 32 8.96 2.87 2.99
CA HIS A 32 9.63 1.88 3.83
C HIS A 32 8.91 0.53 3.82
N PHE A 33 7.58 0.53 3.77
CA PHE A 33 6.79 -0.69 3.62
C PHE A 33 7.17 -1.46 2.33
N VAL A 34 7.31 -0.75 1.20
CA VAL A 34 7.75 -1.31 -0.08
C VAL A 34 9.18 -1.86 0.01
N GLU A 35 10.10 -1.13 0.64
CA GLU A 35 11.49 -1.61 0.84
C GLU A 35 11.53 -2.93 1.63
N VAL A 36 10.75 -3.01 2.71
CA VAL A 36 10.66 -4.22 3.53
C VAL A 36 10.12 -5.38 2.70
N GLU A 37 9.07 -5.17 1.91
CA GLU A 37 8.51 -6.18 1.02
C GLU A 37 9.52 -6.69 0.00
N LEU A 38 10.19 -5.77 -0.71
CA LEU A 38 11.13 -6.10 -1.78
C LEU A 38 12.46 -6.66 -1.24
N SER A 39 12.77 -6.46 0.04
CA SER A 39 13.88 -7.15 0.73
C SER A 39 13.62 -8.65 0.99
N GLY A 40 12.42 -9.15 0.66
CA GLY A 40 11.99 -10.52 0.93
C GLY A 40 11.49 -10.76 2.35
N THR A 41 11.30 -9.70 3.14
CA THR A 41 10.67 -9.79 4.46
C THR A 41 9.15 -9.58 4.33
N ASP A 42 8.35 -10.27 5.13
CA ASP A 42 6.90 -10.00 5.20
C ASP A 42 6.63 -8.63 5.88
N PRO A 43 6.18 -7.61 5.13
CA PRO A 43 5.92 -6.29 5.68
C PRO A 43 4.66 -6.27 6.56
N ALA A 44 3.74 -7.23 6.42
CA ALA A 44 2.55 -7.32 7.26
C ALA A 44 2.90 -7.67 8.71
N VAL A 45 4.00 -8.41 8.93
CA VAL A 45 4.51 -8.74 10.27
C VAL A 45 5.24 -7.56 10.90
N LYS A 46 6.08 -6.85 10.11
CA LYS A 46 6.89 -5.73 10.63
C LYS A 46 6.10 -4.43 10.78
N MET A 47 5.14 -4.19 9.88
CA MET A 47 4.39 -2.93 9.80
C MET A 47 2.87 -3.20 9.70
N PRO A 48 2.28 -3.91 10.69
CA PRO A 48 0.89 -4.35 10.63
C PRO A 48 -0.11 -3.20 10.52
N LYS A 49 0.15 -2.05 11.17
CA LYS A 49 -0.71 -0.86 11.09
C LYS A 49 -0.76 -0.28 9.67
N VAL A 50 0.37 -0.24 8.95
CA VAL A 50 0.41 0.21 7.56
C VAL A 50 -0.33 -0.79 6.68
N LYS A 51 -0.10 -2.10 6.85
CA LYS A 51 -0.82 -3.14 6.11
C LYS A 51 -2.34 -3.03 6.29
N GLN A 52 -2.78 -2.79 7.53
CA GLN A 52 -4.19 -2.59 7.84
C GLN A 52 -4.75 -1.36 7.10
N HIS A 53 -4.08 -0.21 7.19
CA HIS A 53 -4.53 1.03 6.54
C HIS A 53 -4.60 0.88 5.02
N LEU A 54 -3.59 0.26 4.39
CA LEU A 54 -3.59 -0.03 2.95
C LEU A 54 -4.77 -0.94 2.54
N GLY A 55 -5.25 -1.80 3.43
CA GLY A 55 -6.44 -2.63 3.19
C GLY A 55 -7.77 -1.87 3.31
N GLN A 56 -7.77 -0.67 3.88
CA GLN A 56 -8.96 0.13 4.17
C GLN A 56 -9.07 1.39 3.30
N CYS A 57 -7.93 1.99 2.93
CA CYS A 57 -7.86 3.23 2.16
C CYS A 57 -7.40 2.98 0.73
N HIS A 58 -8.30 3.18 -0.24
CA HIS A 58 -8.00 2.99 -1.67
C HIS A 58 -6.88 3.90 -2.17
N ALA A 59 -6.84 5.17 -1.74
CA ALA A 59 -5.82 6.12 -2.18
C ALA A 59 -4.42 5.71 -1.72
N CYS A 60 -4.26 5.32 -0.45
CA CYS A 60 -2.98 4.85 0.06
C CYS A 60 -2.58 3.50 -0.56
N HIS A 61 -3.53 2.62 -0.88
CA HIS A 61 -3.25 1.39 -1.63
C HIS A 61 -2.70 1.68 -3.04
N ALA A 62 -3.31 2.61 -3.77
CA ALA A 62 -2.86 3.00 -5.10
C ALA A 62 -1.44 3.60 -5.09
N GLU A 63 -1.14 4.42 -4.08
CA GLU A 63 0.21 4.96 -3.86
C GLU A 63 1.23 3.85 -3.59
N TYR A 64 0.89 2.92 -2.70
CA TYR A 64 1.70 1.73 -2.42
C TYR A 64 2.01 0.92 -3.69
N GLU A 65 0.99 0.61 -4.51
CA GLU A 65 1.19 -0.16 -5.73
C GLU A 65 2.09 0.57 -6.72
N THR A 66 1.91 1.88 -6.86
CA THR A 66 2.72 2.74 -7.73
C THR A 66 4.18 2.71 -7.30
N LEU A 67 4.45 2.92 -6.01
CA LEU A 67 5.82 2.89 -5.47
C LEU A 67 6.44 1.50 -5.57
N ARG A 68 5.69 0.43 -5.28
CA ARG A 68 6.17 -0.95 -5.39
C ARG A 68 6.58 -1.30 -6.81
N ASP A 69 5.74 -0.96 -7.78
CA ASP A 69 6.00 -1.29 -9.18
C ASP A 69 7.16 -0.45 -9.74
N LEU A 70 7.25 0.83 -9.35
CA LEU A 70 8.38 1.69 -9.71
C LEU A 70 9.70 1.17 -9.13
N GLN A 71 9.74 0.83 -7.84
CA GLN A 71 10.94 0.28 -7.21
C GLN A 71 11.33 -1.07 -7.82
N ARG A 72 10.36 -1.90 -8.21
CA ARG A 72 10.64 -3.16 -8.93
C ARG A 72 11.30 -2.90 -10.28
N LEU A 73 10.78 -1.97 -11.07
CA LEU A 73 11.39 -1.59 -12.35
C LEU A 73 12.81 -1.06 -12.16
N GLU A 74 13.05 -0.27 -11.10
CA GLU A 74 14.39 0.20 -10.75
C GLU A 74 15.34 -0.96 -10.43
N ASN A 75 14.92 -1.88 -9.56
CA ASN A 75 15.71 -3.05 -9.17
C ASN A 75 16.03 -3.97 -10.37
N GLU A 76 15.12 -4.03 -11.35
CA GLU A 76 15.32 -4.78 -12.59
C GLU A 76 16.14 -4.01 -13.65
N GLY A 77 16.49 -2.73 -13.39
CA GLY A 77 17.18 -1.87 -14.36
C GLY A 77 16.32 -1.51 -15.58
N ARG A 78 14.99 -1.47 -15.41
CA ARG A 78 13.97 -1.30 -16.46
C ARG A 78 13.23 0.04 -16.38
N LEU A 79 13.71 0.99 -15.57
CA LEU A 79 13.14 2.33 -15.59
C LEU A 79 13.32 2.96 -16.98
N PRO A 80 12.28 3.63 -17.52
CA PRO A 80 12.41 4.39 -18.75
C PRO A 80 13.41 5.54 -18.56
N SER A 81 14.17 5.84 -19.60
CA SER A 81 15.00 7.04 -19.62
C SER A 81 14.13 8.30 -19.72
N LEU A 82 14.71 9.47 -19.43
CA LEU A 82 14.02 10.74 -19.64
C LEU A 82 13.59 10.94 -21.09
N ASP A 83 14.42 10.50 -22.04
CA ASP A 83 14.11 10.56 -23.47
C ASP A 83 12.90 9.67 -23.80
N ASP A 84 12.81 8.47 -23.22
CA ASP A 84 11.65 7.57 -23.40
C ASP A 84 10.35 8.22 -22.92
N LEU A 85 10.38 8.90 -21.76
CA LEU A 85 9.20 9.57 -21.19
C LEU A 85 8.76 10.79 -22.01
N GLN A 86 9.71 11.57 -22.53
CA GLN A 86 9.41 12.73 -23.38
C GLN A 86 8.71 12.32 -24.68
N ASN A 87 9.08 11.18 -25.24
CA ASN A 87 8.48 10.64 -26.46
C ASN A 87 7.04 10.13 -26.28
N LEU A 88 6.56 9.91 -25.05
CA LEU A 88 5.19 9.48 -24.76
C LEU A 88 4.18 10.65 -24.67
N ILE A 89 4.67 11.88 -24.56
CA ILE A 89 3.86 13.10 -24.38
C ILE A 89 3.68 13.85 -25.73
N HIS A 90 4.34 13.36 -26.78
CA HIS A 90 4.26 13.86 -28.16
C HIS A 90 3.54 12.85 -29.07
#